data_AF-A0A4U8Z185-F1
#
_entry.id   AF-A0A4U8Z185-F1
#
_cell.length_a   1.000
_cell.length_b   1.000
_cell.length_c   1.000
_cell.angle_alpha   90.00
_cell.angle_beta   90.00
_cell.angle_gamma   90.00
#
_symmetry.space_group_name_H-M   'P 1'
#
loop_
_entity.id
_entity.type
_entity.pdbx_description
1 polymer ?
#
loop_
_entity_poly.entity_id
_entity_poly.type
_entity_poly.pdbx_seq_one_letter_code
_entity_poly.pdbx_strand_id
1 'polypeptide(L)'
;MEQTCFITIQNEDEVLANFDKFVHTHHYEINSNFYDSWIARHPRRTGEAWWNQYLECKFLPDNPVPKNATFPELWGWLQPFKEPERLFELKKTNSDSS
;
A
#
# COMPACT_ATOMS: atom_id res chain seq x y z
N MET A 1 5.55 3.87 -16.04
CA MET A 1 4.09 3.70 -15.86
C MET A 1 3.81 4.06 -14.42
N GLU A 2 2.99 5.06 -14.19
CA GLU A 2 2.61 5.55 -12.86
C GLU A 2 1.14 5.18 -12.63
N GLN A 3 0.80 4.64 -11.46
CA GLN A 3 -0.57 4.30 -11.09
C GLN A 3 -0.98 5.16 -9.88
N THR A 4 -2.11 5.87 -10.00
CA THR A 4 -2.65 6.68 -8.90
C THR A 4 -3.83 5.98 -8.24
N CYS A 5 -3.79 5.80 -6.92
CA CYS A 5 -4.90 5.21 -6.15
C CYS A 5 -5.64 6.29 -5.37
N PHE A 6 -6.96 6.40 -5.60
CA PHE A 6 -7.86 7.29 -4.87
C PHE A 6 -8.73 6.48 -3.92
N ILE A 7 -8.89 6.96 -2.69
CA ILE A 7 -9.84 6.43 -1.71
C ILE A 7 -10.79 7.56 -1.36
N THR A 8 -12.01 7.54 -1.92
CA THR A 8 -12.93 8.68 -1.88
C THR A 8 -14.37 8.25 -2.06
N ILE A 9 -15.29 9.04 -1.50
CA ILE A 9 -16.74 8.89 -1.71
C ILE A 9 -17.25 9.65 -2.95
N GLN A 10 -16.39 10.45 -3.58
CA GLN A 10 -16.69 11.14 -4.84
C GLN A 10 -16.89 10.11 -5.96
N ASN A 11 -17.71 10.46 -6.95
CA ASN A 11 -17.80 9.66 -8.16
C ASN A 11 -16.56 9.89 -9.06
N GLU A 12 -16.42 9.05 -10.08
CA GLU A 12 -15.26 9.07 -10.98
C GLU A 12 -15.10 10.40 -11.72
N ASP A 13 -16.19 10.97 -12.24
CA ASP A 13 -16.17 12.24 -12.98
C ASP A 13 -15.65 13.40 -12.11
N GLU A 14 -16.07 13.45 -10.84
CA GLU A 14 -15.60 14.44 -9.87
C GLU A 14 -14.10 14.28 -9.57
N VAL A 15 -13.62 13.05 -9.42
CA VAL A 15 -12.20 12.77 -9.18
C VAL A 15 -11.36 13.19 -10.39
N LEU A 16 -11.79 12.84 -11.59
CA LEU A 16 -11.08 13.20 -12.82
C LEU A 16 -11.06 14.72 -13.05
N ALA A 17 -12.15 15.42 -12.71
CA ALA A 17 -12.19 16.88 -12.79
C ALA A 17 -11.28 17.55 -11.75
N ASN A 18 -11.23 17.02 -10.53
CA ASN A 18 -10.45 17.59 -9.43
C ASN A 18 -8.94 17.30 -9.54
N PHE A 19 -8.58 16.18 -10.15
CA PHE A 19 -7.20 15.66 -10.21
C PHE A 19 -6.71 15.46 -11.65
N ASP A 20 -7.27 16.21 -12.61
CA ASP A 20 -6.94 16.15 -14.05
C ASP A 20 -5.43 16.25 -14.35
N LYS A 21 -4.69 17.00 -13.53
CA LYS A 21 -3.22 17.16 -13.62
C LYS A 21 -2.42 15.98 -13.10
N PHE A 22 -3.02 15.13 -12.27
CA PHE A 22 -2.37 13.97 -11.66
C PHE A 22 -2.74 12.67 -12.39
N VAL A 23 -3.95 12.62 -12.97
CA VAL A 23 -4.43 11.46 -13.71
C VAL A 23 -4.06 11.61 -15.19
N HIS A 24 -2.90 11.07 -15.56
CA HIS A 24 -2.55 10.94 -16.97
C HIS A 24 -3.09 9.61 -17.51
N THR A 25 -4.04 9.68 -18.44
CA THR A 25 -4.65 8.54 -19.15
C THR A 25 -5.50 7.61 -18.26
N HIS A 26 -5.31 6.29 -18.33
CA HIS A 26 -6.16 5.26 -17.69
C HIS A 26 -5.49 4.61 -16.47
N HIS A 27 -4.37 5.15 -15.99
CA HIS A 27 -3.59 4.54 -14.90
C HIS A 27 -4.03 5.06 -13.53
N TYR A 28 -5.30 4.85 -13.20
CA TYR A 28 -5.84 5.18 -11.89
C TYR A 28 -6.78 4.08 -11.39
N GLU A 29 -6.99 4.10 -10.08
CA GLU A 29 -7.96 3.24 -9.39
C GLU A 29 -8.70 4.09 -8.36
N ILE A 30 -10.03 3.95 -8.30
CA ILE A 30 -10.88 4.66 -7.35
C ILE A 30 -11.58 3.62 -6.48
N ASN A 31 -11.36 3.70 -5.17
CA ASN A 31 -12.02 2.86 -4.19
C ASN A 31 -12.89 3.73 -3.27
N SER A 32 -14.13 3.31 -3.04
CA SER A 32 -15.02 3.97 -2.07
C SER A 32 -14.78 3.53 -0.63
N ASN A 33 -13.94 2.51 -0.42
CA ASN A 33 -13.65 1.93 0.88
C ASN A 33 -12.15 1.70 1.03
N PHE A 34 -11.60 2.14 2.17
CA PHE A 34 -10.19 1.92 2.51
C PHE A 34 -9.80 0.44 2.43
N TYR A 35 -10.63 -0.47 2.95
CA TYR A 35 -10.27 -1.88 3.06
C TYR A 35 -10.17 -2.62 1.72
N ASP A 36 -10.73 -2.05 0.66
CA ASP A 36 -10.67 -2.64 -0.67
C ASP A 36 -9.41 -2.16 -1.44
N SER A 37 -8.76 -1.11 -0.95
CA SER A 37 -7.57 -0.52 -1.58
C SER A 37 -6.32 -1.38 -1.45
N TRP A 38 -5.41 -1.24 -2.41
CA TRP A 38 -4.09 -1.88 -2.40
C TRP A 38 -3.28 -1.63 -1.12
N ILE A 39 -3.35 -0.42 -0.55
CA ILE A 39 -2.60 -0.10 0.67
C ILE A 39 -3.13 -0.86 1.90
N ALA A 40 -4.45 -1.13 1.95
CA ALA A 40 -5.03 -1.93 3.01
C ALA A 40 -4.81 -3.43 2.81
N ARG A 41 -4.73 -3.89 1.56
CA ARG A 41 -4.46 -5.30 1.22
C ARG A 41 -2.99 -5.68 1.32
N HIS A 42 -2.08 -4.74 1.04
CA HIS A 42 -0.64 -4.95 0.99
C HIS A 42 0.11 -3.81 1.69
N PRO A 43 -0.08 -3.62 3.01
CA PRO A 43 0.62 -2.58 3.77
C PRO A 43 2.13 -2.72 3.61
N ARG A 44 2.84 -1.59 3.51
CA ARG A 44 4.32 -1.52 3.39
C ARG A 44 4.94 -2.14 2.12
N ARG A 45 4.13 -2.76 1.23
CA ARG A 45 4.60 -3.38 -0.03
C ARG A 45 3.69 -3.10 -1.23
N THR A 46 2.89 -2.04 -1.16
CA THR A 46 1.88 -1.71 -2.18
C THR A 46 2.46 -1.65 -3.60
N GLY A 47 3.62 -0.99 -3.78
CA GLY A 47 4.27 -0.89 -5.08
C GLY A 47 4.82 -2.24 -5.61
N GLU A 48 5.44 -3.03 -4.74
CA GLU A 48 5.91 -4.37 -5.09
C GLU A 48 4.73 -5.30 -5.44
N ALA A 49 3.64 -5.23 -4.69
CA ALA A 49 2.44 -6.02 -4.96
C ALA A 49 1.80 -5.65 -6.30
N TRP A 50 1.68 -4.35 -6.58
CA TRP A 50 1.21 -3.85 -7.87
C TRP A 50 2.09 -4.34 -9.02
N TRP A 51 3.42 -4.20 -8.90
CA TRP A 51 4.36 -4.64 -9.93
C TRP A 51 4.27 -6.16 -10.16
N ASN A 52 4.29 -6.94 -9.08
CA ASN A 52 4.17 -8.39 -9.17
C ASN A 52 2.88 -8.82 -9.88
N GLN A 53 1.74 -8.21 -9.56
CA GLN A 53 0.47 -8.58 -10.16
C GLN A 53 0.35 -8.16 -11.63
N TYR A 54 0.66 -6.91 -11.96
CA TYR A 54 0.39 -6.35 -13.29
C TYR A 54 1.52 -6.55 -14.30
N LEU A 55 2.76 -6.74 -13.84
CA LEU A 55 3.92 -6.83 -14.72
C LEU A 55 4.61 -8.20 -14.66
N GLU A 56 4.53 -8.90 -13.53
CA GLU A 56 5.14 -10.24 -13.39
C GLU A 56 4.13 -11.39 -13.35
N CYS A 57 2.82 -11.10 -13.34
CA CYS A 57 1.74 -12.08 -13.17
C CYS A 57 1.94 -12.99 -11.93
N LYS A 58 2.54 -12.45 -10.87
CA LYS A 58 2.74 -13.10 -9.59
C LYS A 58 1.72 -12.58 -8.58
N PHE A 59 0.78 -13.44 -8.22
CA PHE A 59 -0.23 -13.11 -7.23
C PHE A 59 0.33 -13.33 -5.83
N LEU A 60 0.61 -12.23 -5.12
CA LEU A 60 1.00 -12.30 -3.72
C LEU A 60 -0.26 -12.54 -2.86
N PRO A 61 -0.16 -13.34 -1.79
CA PRO A 61 -1.24 -13.45 -0.83
C PRO A 61 -1.51 -12.08 -0.18
N ASP A 62 -2.79 -11.76 0.00
CA ASP A 62 -3.20 -10.55 0.71
C ASP A 62 -2.76 -10.60 2.16
N ASN A 63 -2.50 -9.42 2.72
CA ASN A 63 -2.38 -9.21 4.13
C ASN A 63 -3.31 -8.05 4.55
N PRO A 64 -4.62 -8.32 4.62
CA PRO A 64 -5.62 -7.28 4.82
C PRO A 64 -5.54 -6.71 6.23
N VAL A 65 -5.64 -5.38 6.33
CA VAL A 65 -5.80 -4.70 7.62
C VAL A 65 -7.07 -5.23 8.33
N PRO A 66 -6.98 -5.63 9.61
CA PRO A 66 -8.14 -6.09 10.38
C PRO A 66 -9.21 -4.99 10.51
N LYS A 67 -10.48 -5.31 10.16
CA LYS A 67 -11.59 -4.33 10.17
C LYS A 67 -12.10 -3.96 11.56
N ASN A 68 -12.03 -4.90 12.50
CA ASN A 68 -12.66 -4.79 13.82
C ASN A 68 -11.65 -4.85 14.98
N ALA A 69 -10.37 -4.58 14.70
CA ALA A 69 -9.33 -4.62 15.72
C ALA A 69 -9.27 -3.30 16.51
N THR A 70 -9.01 -3.41 17.80
CA THR A 70 -8.66 -2.29 18.66
C THR A 70 -7.28 -1.75 18.30
N PHE A 71 -6.96 -0.53 18.75
CA PHE A 71 -5.66 0.07 18.48
C PHE A 71 -4.46 -0.80 18.93
N PRO A 72 -4.47 -1.43 20.14
CA PRO A 72 -3.40 -2.35 20.53
C PRO A 72 -3.28 -3.58 19.63
N GLU A 73 -4.41 -4.16 19.20
CA GLU A 73 -4.42 -5.31 18.29
C GLU A 73 -3.89 -4.95 16.91
N LEU A 74 -4.27 -3.78 16.37
CA LEU A 74 -3.71 -3.24 15.13
C LEU A 74 -2.20 -3.00 15.25
N TRP A 75 -1.75 -2.45 16.38
CA TRP A 75 -0.33 -2.22 16.62
C TRP A 75 0.47 -3.53 16.69
N GLY A 76 -0.10 -4.56 17.33
CA GLY A 76 0.46 -5.92 17.36
C GLY A 76 0.54 -6.54 15.97
N TRP A 77 -0.55 -6.44 15.19
CA TRP A 77 -0.60 -6.93 13.80
C TRP A 77 0.43 -6.25 12.89
N LEU A 78 0.74 -4.97 13.11
CA LEU A 78 1.76 -4.25 12.33
C LEU A 78 3.21 -4.70 12.62
N GLN A 79 3.49 -5.36 13.76
CA GLN A 79 4.85 -5.66 14.18
C GLN A 79 5.66 -6.51 13.17
N PRO A 80 5.13 -7.60 12.61
CA PRO A 80 5.89 -8.44 11.66
C PRO A 80 6.34 -7.68 10.41
N PHE A 81 5.62 -6.64 10.00
CA PHE A 81 5.98 -5.83 8.82
C PHE A 81 7.13 -4.86 9.07
N LYS A 82 7.43 -4.55 10.34
CA LYS A 82 8.54 -3.67 10.76
C LYS A 82 9.83 -4.43 10.97
N GLU A 83 9.77 -5.74 11.17
CA GLU A 83 10.95 -6.56 11.44
C GLU A 83 12.03 -6.46 10.35
N PRO A 84 11.69 -6.45 9.04
CA PRO A 84 12.69 -6.23 7.99
C PRO A 84 13.43 -4.89 8.11
N GLU A 85 12.75 -3.82 8.52
CA GLU A 85 13.37 -2.50 8.75
C GLU A 85 14.31 -2.53 9.93
N ARG A 86 13.87 -3.12 11.04
CA ARG A 86 14.69 -3.30 12.25
C ARG A 86 15.98 -4.09 11.95
N LEU A 87 15.87 -5.18 11.19
CA LEU A 87 17.03 -5.98 10.77
C LEU A 87 17.98 -5.18 9.86
N PHE A 88 17.43 -4.33 9.00
CA PHE A 88 18.23 -3.45 8.14
C PHE A 88 18.97 -2.39 8.96
N GLU A 89 18.31 -1.76 9.93
CA GLU A 89 18.90 -0.79 10.85
C GLU A 89 20.05 -1.40 11.68
N LEU A 90 19.84 -2.60 12.23
CA LEU A 90 20.87 -3.32 12.99
C LEU A 90 22.11 -3.67 12.14
N LYS A 91 21.92 -4.02 10.87
CA LYS A 91 23.04 -4.25 9.96
C LYS A 91 23.84 -2.97 9.71
N LYS A 92 23.15 -1.84 9.56
CA LYS A 92 23.78 -0.54 9.33
C LYS A 92 24.59 -0.06 10.54
N THR A 93 24.05 -0.21 11.75
CA THR A 93 24.80 0.13 12.98
C THR A 93 26.05 -0.72 13.16
N ASN A 94 25.99 -2.00 12.77
CA ASN A 94 27.14 -2.90 12.88
C ASN A 94 28.21 -2.66 11.80
N SER A 95 27.83 -2.19 10.61
CA SER A 95 28.79 -1.82 9.55
C SER A 95 29.48 -0.48 9.81
N ASP A 96 28.80 0.47 10.44
CA ASP A 96 29.37 1.80 10.77
C ASP A 96 30.29 1.74 12.01
N SER A 97 30.28 0.62 12.74
CA SER A 97 31.10 0.38 13.93
C SER A 97 32.37 -0.46 13.64
N SER A 98 32.64 -0.81 12.38
CA SER A 98 33.79 -1.62 11.93
C SER A 98 34.74 -0.84 11.04
#